data_AF-A0A2N4X8S8-F1
#
_entry.id   AF-A0A2N4X8S8-F1
#
_cell.length_a   1.000
_cell.length_b   1.000
_cell.length_c   1.000
_cell.angle_alpha   90.00
_cell.angle_beta   90.00
_cell.angle_gamma   90.00
#
_symmetry.space_group_name_H-M   'P 1'
#
loop_
_entity.id
_entity.type
_entity.pdbx_description
1 polymer ?
#
loop_
_entity_poly.entity_id
_entity_poly.type
_entity_poly.pdbx_seq_one_letter_code
_entity_poly.pdbx_strand_id
1 'polypeptide(L)'
;MTTYDTSADAINALTANGYEHNFNLKNEALYCYTHDTHLPPDDFQIDEVHRFEGETDLDDELVVYAISSPSTGLKGVLVNAYGVYAEGVSAELVEKLKIIR
;
A
#
# COMPACT_ATOMS: atom_id res chain seq x y z
N MET A 1 9.95 4.32 14.77
CA MET A 1 8.59 3.91 14.35
C MET A 1 7.69 5.08 14.64
N THR A 2 7.16 5.71 13.60
CA THR A 2 6.01 6.59 13.74
C THR A 2 4.79 5.69 13.83
N THR A 3 3.92 5.91 14.82
CA THR A 3 2.65 5.18 14.96
C THR A 3 1.55 6.21 14.91
N TYR A 4 0.58 6.01 14.02
CA TYR A 4 -0.54 6.91 13.80
C TYR A 4 -1.78 6.39 14.52
N ASP A 5 -2.64 7.29 15.01
CA ASP A 5 -3.87 6.92 15.72
C ASP A 5 -4.92 6.31 14.76
N THR A 6 -4.92 6.73 13.50
CA THR A 6 -5.84 6.23 12.45
C THR A 6 -5.12 6.07 11.11
N SER A 7 -5.69 5.24 10.24
CA SER A 7 -5.25 5.12 8.84
C SER A 7 -5.34 6.45 8.08
N ALA A 8 -6.34 7.29 8.39
CA ALA A 8 -6.48 8.62 7.83
C ALA A 8 -5.33 9.56 8.23
N ASP A 9 -4.90 9.53 9.48
CA ASP A 9 -3.76 10.34 9.95
C ASP A 9 -2.45 9.91 9.28
N ALA A 10 -2.23 8.58 9.15
CA ALA A 10 -1.11 8.02 8.41
C ALA A 10 -1.09 8.44 6.93
N ILE A 11 -2.24 8.37 6.23
CA ILE A 11 -2.35 8.80 4.83
C ILE A 11 -2.04 10.29 4.69
N ASN A 12 -2.52 11.14 5.61
CA ASN A 12 -2.19 12.58 5.61
C ASN A 12 -0.69 12.83 5.85
N ALA A 13 -0.09 12.15 6.83
CA ALA A 13 1.33 12.27 7.13
C ALA A 13 2.22 11.77 5.99
N LEU A 14 1.88 10.65 5.36
CA LEU A 14 2.59 10.14 4.18
C LEU A 14 2.41 11.07 2.97
N THR A 15 1.21 11.62 2.74
CA THR A 15 0.99 12.66 1.72
C THR A 15 1.88 13.88 1.97
N ALA A 16 2.00 14.35 3.22
CA ALA A 16 2.89 15.45 3.60
C ALA A 16 4.40 15.12 3.44
N ASN A 17 4.78 13.84 3.42
CA ASN A 17 6.12 13.36 3.09
C ASN A 17 6.34 13.12 1.57
N GLY A 18 5.37 13.47 0.73
CA GLY A 18 5.45 13.35 -0.73
C GLY A 18 4.95 12.03 -1.31
N TYR A 19 4.24 11.19 -0.53
CA TYR A 19 3.51 10.02 -1.05
C TYR A 19 2.14 10.43 -1.59
N GLU A 20 2.13 11.31 -2.59
CA GLU A 20 0.93 11.99 -3.11
C GLU A 20 0.01 11.11 -3.96
N HIS A 21 0.50 9.98 -4.48
CA HIS A 21 -0.28 9.11 -5.36
C HIS A 21 -1.03 8.02 -4.58
N ASN A 22 -2.12 7.52 -5.16
CA ASN A 22 -2.89 6.42 -4.60
C ASN A 22 -2.72 5.19 -5.51
N PHE A 23 -2.11 4.14 -4.96
CA PHE A 23 -1.92 2.85 -5.61
C PHE A 23 -3.03 1.88 -5.20
N ASN A 24 -3.44 1.02 -6.13
CA ASN A 24 -4.37 -0.09 -5.87
C ASN A 24 -3.79 -1.40 -6.43
N LEU A 25 -4.14 -2.53 -5.83
CA LEU A 25 -3.83 -3.86 -6.37
C LEU A 25 -4.68 -4.12 -7.62
N LYS A 26 -4.06 -4.45 -8.76
CA LYS A 26 -4.76 -4.69 -10.03
C LYS A 26 -4.07 -5.79 -10.83
N ASN A 27 -4.60 -7.01 -10.70
CA ASN A 27 -3.99 -8.24 -11.21
C ASN A 27 -2.57 -8.41 -10.65
N GLU A 28 -1.56 -8.30 -11.51
CA GLU A 28 -0.17 -8.70 -11.22
C GLU A 28 0.71 -7.54 -10.74
N ALA A 29 0.15 -6.33 -10.66
CA ALA A 29 0.86 -5.08 -10.41
C ALA A 29 0.07 -4.14 -9.49
N LEU A 30 0.77 -3.16 -8.93
CA LEU A 30 0.13 -1.95 -8.44
C LEU A 30 -0.28 -1.06 -9.62
N TYR A 31 -1.42 -0.40 -9.52
CA TYR A 31 -1.91 0.53 -10.53
C TYR A 31 -2.07 1.92 -9.93
N CYS A 32 -1.45 2.90 -10.59
CA CYS A 32 -1.46 4.31 -10.24
C CYS A 32 -2.49 5.04 -11.11
N TYR A 33 -3.68 5.32 -10.55
CA TYR A 33 -4.74 6.04 -11.25
C TYR A 33 -4.31 7.45 -11.70
N THR A 34 -3.39 8.09 -10.98
CA THR A 34 -2.90 9.45 -11.29
C THR A 34 -2.08 9.53 -12.58
N HIS A 35 -1.39 8.44 -12.97
CA HIS A 35 -0.48 8.39 -14.11
C HIS A 35 -0.81 7.27 -15.11
N ASP A 36 -1.99 6.64 -14.99
CA ASP A 36 -2.42 5.44 -15.74
C ASP A 36 -1.36 4.31 -15.80
N THR A 37 -0.49 4.24 -14.80
CA THR A 37 0.75 3.46 -14.84
C THR A 37 0.65 2.19 -13.99
N HIS A 38 1.15 1.09 -14.52
CA HIS A 38 1.30 -0.19 -13.82
C HIS A 38 2.72 -0.33 -13.28
N LEU A 39 2.87 -0.57 -11.96
CA LEU A 39 4.13 -0.85 -11.27
C LEU A 39 4.15 -2.34 -10.86
N PRO A 40 4.86 -3.22 -11.60
CA PRO A 40 5.00 -4.62 -11.22
C PRO A 40 5.81 -4.77 -9.92
N PRO A 41 5.74 -5.92 -9.21
CA PRO A 41 6.41 -6.13 -7.93
C PRO A 41 7.86 -5.65 -7.90
N ASP A 42 8.71 -5.99 -8.87
CA ASP A 42 10.12 -5.57 -8.91
C ASP A 42 10.35 -4.06 -9.07
N ASP A 43 9.43 -3.31 -9.68
CA ASP A 43 9.62 -1.89 -9.97
C ASP A 43 9.33 -0.95 -8.79
N PHE A 44 8.75 -1.48 -7.69
CA PHE A 44 8.47 -0.71 -6.49
C PHE A 44 9.14 -1.27 -5.23
N GLN A 45 9.32 -0.38 -4.26
CA GLN A 45 9.81 -0.64 -2.92
C GLN A 45 8.76 -0.17 -1.91
N ILE A 46 8.79 -0.76 -0.72
CA ILE A 46 7.87 -0.41 0.37
C ILE A 46 8.72 0.25 1.45
N ASP A 47 8.57 1.57 1.57
CA ASP A 47 9.35 2.42 2.48
C ASP A 47 8.85 2.29 3.93
N GLU A 48 7.52 2.20 4.12
CA GLU A 48 6.88 2.06 5.44
C GLU A 48 5.64 1.16 5.38
N VAL A 49 5.28 0.57 6.52
CA VAL A 49 4.09 -0.27 6.69
C VAL A 49 3.41 0.08 8.01
N HIS A 50 2.12 0.41 7.96
CA HIS A 50 1.31 0.78 9.11
C HIS A 50 0.04 -0.07 9.12
N ARG A 51 -0.08 -1.03 10.06
CA ARG A 51 -1.25 -1.90 10.25
C ARG A 51 -2.11 -1.33 11.39
N PHE A 52 -3.40 -1.16 11.12
CA PHE A 52 -4.42 -0.61 11.99
C PHE A 52 -5.45 -1.69 12.28
N GLU A 53 -5.94 -1.76 13.51
CA GLU A 53 -7.12 -2.54 13.87
C GLU A 53 -8.36 -1.70 13.56
N GLY A 54 -9.32 -2.24 12.79
CA GLY A 54 -10.51 -1.50 12.36
C GLY A 54 -11.47 -1.23 13.53
N GLU A 55 -12.07 -0.04 13.55
CA GLU A 55 -13.02 0.37 14.61
C GLU A 55 -14.32 -0.47 14.65
N THR A 56 -14.60 -1.23 13.58
CA THR A 56 -15.92 -1.89 13.37
C THR A 56 -15.95 -3.35 13.79
N ASP A 57 -14.89 -4.12 13.51
CA ASP A 57 -14.80 -5.56 13.76
C ASP A 57 -13.33 -5.98 13.97
N LEU A 58 -13.10 -6.92 14.89
CA LEU A 58 -11.76 -7.40 15.28
C LEU A 58 -11.00 -8.18 14.17
N ASP A 59 -11.66 -8.44 13.04
CA ASP A 59 -11.11 -9.16 11.87
C ASP A 59 -10.76 -8.20 10.71
N ASP A 60 -11.30 -6.96 10.71
CA ASP A 60 -11.06 -5.97 9.66
C ASP A 60 -9.79 -5.14 9.96
N GLU A 61 -8.65 -5.82 9.97
CA GLU A 61 -7.36 -5.15 10.02
C GLU A 61 -7.08 -4.43 8.68
N LEU A 62 -6.48 -3.25 8.75
CA LEU A 62 -6.26 -2.36 7.59
C LEU A 62 -4.77 -1.98 7.51
N VAL A 63 -4.13 -2.15 6.36
CA VAL A 63 -2.71 -1.76 6.19
C VAL A 63 -2.56 -0.63 5.18
N VAL A 64 -1.86 0.42 5.61
CA VAL A 64 -1.33 1.48 4.74
C VAL A 64 0.16 1.19 4.50
N TYR A 65 0.50 0.95 3.24
CA TYR A 65 1.89 0.80 2.78
C TYR A 65 2.33 2.10 2.11
N ALA A 66 3.45 2.67 2.53
CA ALA A 66 4.13 3.75 1.80
C ALA A 66 5.04 3.12 0.74
N ILE A 67 4.87 3.53 -0.52
CA ILE A 67 5.50 2.89 -1.68
C ILE A 67 6.19 3.94 -2.55
N SER A 68 7.40 3.60 -3.01
CA SER A 68 8.12 4.35 -4.02
C SER A 68 8.58 3.44 -5.17
N SER A 69 8.50 3.92 -6.41
CA SER A 69 9.16 3.28 -7.56
C SER A 69 10.47 4.03 -7.84
N PRO A 70 11.65 3.43 -7.60
CA PRO A 70 12.93 4.07 -7.92
C PRO A 70 13.15 4.23 -9.42
N SER A 71 12.46 3.44 -10.26
CA SER A 71 12.56 3.52 -11.73
C SER A 71 11.78 4.70 -12.32
N THR A 72 10.60 4.99 -11.76
CA THR A 72 9.71 6.06 -12.27
C THR A 72 9.77 7.34 -11.44
N GLY A 73 10.31 7.28 -10.21
CA GLY A 73 10.28 8.37 -9.23
C GLY A 73 8.93 8.56 -8.54
N LEU A 74 7.91 7.77 -8.88
CA LEU A 74 6.56 7.88 -8.31
C LEU A 74 6.55 7.47 -6.83
N LYS A 75 5.85 8.26 -6.00
CA LYS A 75 5.60 7.98 -4.59
C LYS A 75 4.11 8.04 -4.27
N GLY A 76 3.64 7.10 -3.46
CA GLY A 76 2.23 7.00 -3.11
C GLY A 76 1.94 6.00 -1.99
N VAL A 77 0.68 5.95 -1.59
CA VAL A 77 0.15 5.02 -0.60
C VAL A 77 -0.67 3.92 -1.26
N LEU A 78 -0.53 2.69 -0.76
CA LEU A 78 -1.49 1.60 -0.97
C LEU A 78 -2.24 1.38 0.33
N VAL A 79 -3.57 1.36 0.26
CA VAL A 79 -4.44 0.99 1.39
C VAL A 79 -5.07 -0.36 1.07
N ASN A 80 -4.95 -1.33 1.96
CA ASN A 80 -5.44 -2.70 1.74
C ASN A 80 -6.02 -3.32 3.02
N ALA A 81 -7.24 -3.86 2.94
CA ALA A 81 -7.85 -4.67 4.01
C ALA A 81 -7.15 -6.03 4.12
N TYR A 82 -6.80 -6.45 5.33
CA TYR A 82 -5.78 -7.48 5.60
C TYR A 82 -6.21 -8.91 5.25
N GLY A 83 -7.51 -9.21 5.37
CA GLY A 83 -8.08 -10.54 5.12
C GLY A 83 -8.56 -10.79 3.69
N VAL A 84 -9.05 -9.75 2.99
CA VAL A 84 -9.63 -9.88 1.65
C VAL A 84 -8.56 -9.65 0.57
N TYR A 85 -7.66 -10.63 0.41
CA TYR A 85 -6.84 -10.72 -0.80
C TYR A 85 -7.76 -10.87 -2.02
N ALA A 86 -7.93 -9.79 -2.78
CA ALA A 86 -8.86 -9.75 -3.90
C ALA A 86 -8.59 -10.88 -4.91
N GLU A 87 -9.64 -11.60 -5.29
CA GLU A 87 -9.54 -12.68 -6.28
C GLU A 87 -9.00 -12.12 -7.60
N GLY A 88 -7.83 -12.60 -8.02
CA GLY A 88 -7.12 -12.13 -9.21
C GLY A 88 -5.76 -11.46 -8.94
N VAL A 89 -5.36 -11.20 -7.69
CA VAL A 89 -4.00 -10.69 -7.40
C VAL A 89 -2.95 -11.81 -7.48
N SER A 90 -1.87 -11.57 -8.25
CA SER A 90 -0.82 -12.59 -8.47
C SER A 90 -0.01 -12.91 -7.21
N ALA A 91 0.40 -14.18 -7.08
CA ALA A 91 1.07 -14.70 -5.90
C ALA A 91 2.37 -13.96 -5.53
N GLU A 92 3.17 -13.53 -6.52
CA GLU A 92 4.42 -12.79 -6.30
C GLU A 92 4.18 -11.42 -5.65
N LEU A 93 3.12 -10.71 -6.06
CA LEU A 93 2.73 -9.43 -5.47
C LEU A 93 2.20 -9.62 -4.04
N VAL A 94 1.41 -10.67 -3.81
CA VAL A 94 0.95 -11.07 -2.47
C VAL A 94 2.13 -11.47 -1.58
N GLU A 95 3.14 -12.16 -2.11
CA GLU A 95 4.31 -12.59 -1.34
C GLU A 95 5.21 -11.40 -0.99
N LYS A 96 5.46 -10.47 -1.92
CA LYS A 96 6.21 -9.23 -1.64
C LYS A 96 5.54 -8.36 -0.56
N LEU A 97 4.21 -8.37 -0.47
CA LEU A 97 3.44 -7.72 0.60
C LEU A 97 3.43 -8.50 1.94
N LYS A 98 3.74 -9.81 1.92
CA LYS A 98 3.80 -10.71 3.11
C LYS A 98 5.20 -10.90 3.68
N ILE A 99 6.26 -10.66 2.90
CA ILE A 99 7.66 -10.84 3.33
C ILE A 99 8.07 -9.84 4.43
N ILE A 100 7.35 -8.72 4.55
CA ILE A 100 7.60 -7.65 5.53
C ILE A 100 7.13 -8.11 6.92
N ARG A 101 8.08 -8.34 7.84
CA ARG A 101 7.85 -8.90 9.18
C ARG A 101 8.90 -8.40 10.18
#